data_AF-A0A229UJY8-F1
#
_entry.id   AF-A0A229UJY8-F1
#
_cell.length_a   1.000
_cell.length_b   1.000
_cell.length_c   1.000
_cell.angle_alpha   90.00
_cell.angle_beta   90.00
_cell.angle_gamma   90.00
#
_symmetry.space_group_name_H-M   'P 1'
#
loop_
_entity.id
_entity.type
_entity.pdbx_description
1 polymer ?
#
loop_
_entity_poly.entity_id
_entity_poly.type
_entity_poly.pdbx_seq_one_letter_code
_entity_poly.pdbx_strand_id
1 'polypeptide(L)'
;MFLKHEAFFDYIDLTELSLEYGYITIFELIQRYKTAVTLIDKDNPLRNMIIRRLTYHGVDLKSLDKEFEFDELDRSSSEQKGLEQEGTEQEGLAQVGLKKKDNDKLDLIRASGKYKWNFRAGDPDFFPSIPHGHNYMNINIKLDPYRGEVFDILHDKQLKSEDRKFIIQLWNDDEFRDVARKAINHYATNVNPGFAWRVPNYKRLPRKRRV
;
A
#
# COMPACT_ATOMS: atom_id res chain seq x y z
N MET A 1 4.42 -26.30 12.83
CA MET A 1 4.38 -27.31 11.75
C MET A 1 4.87 -26.59 10.51
N PHE A 2 6.05 -26.94 10.00
CA PHE A 2 6.66 -26.24 8.86
C PHE A 2 6.35 -26.99 7.56
N LEU A 3 6.15 -26.25 6.47
CA LEU A 3 5.95 -26.85 5.15
C LEU A 3 7.25 -27.51 4.68
N LYS A 4 7.15 -28.73 4.15
CA LYS A 4 8.24 -29.36 3.41
C LYS A 4 8.49 -28.56 2.12
N HIS A 5 9.74 -28.57 1.65
CA HIS A 5 10.19 -27.79 0.49
C HIS A 5 9.27 -27.97 -0.74
N GLU A 6 8.91 -29.19 -1.10
CA GLU A 6 8.02 -29.49 -2.24
C GLU A 6 6.59 -28.94 -2.03
N ALA A 7 6.01 -29.19 -0.86
CA ALA A 7 4.66 -28.71 -0.53
C ALA A 7 4.56 -27.17 -0.51
N PHE A 8 5.67 -26.48 -0.23
CA PHE A 8 5.73 -25.04 -0.33
C PHE A 8 5.65 -24.56 -1.79
N PHE A 9 6.41 -25.16 -2.71
CA PHE A 9 6.31 -24.79 -4.13
C PHE A 9 4.93 -25.08 -4.69
N ASP A 10 4.36 -26.26 -4.41
CA ASP A 10 3.00 -26.60 -4.84
C ASP A 10 1.97 -25.59 -4.35
N TYR A 11 2.07 -25.15 -3.10
CA TYR A 11 1.17 -24.14 -2.53
C TYR A 11 1.29 -22.79 -3.23
N ILE A 12 2.53 -22.37 -3.52
CA ILE A 12 2.80 -21.09 -4.17
C ILE A 12 2.34 -21.12 -5.63
N ASP A 13 2.67 -22.17 -6.37
CA ASP A 13 2.28 -22.33 -7.78
C ASP A 13 0.75 -22.40 -7.90
N LEU A 14 0.08 -23.17 -7.05
CA LEU A 14 -1.38 -23.22 -7.02
C LEU A 14 -1.99 -21.86 -6.67
N THR A 15 -1.36 -21.10 -5.78
CA THR A 15 -1.82 -19.76 -5.39
C THR A 15 -1.70 -18.77 -6.55
N GLU A 16 -0.60 -18.78 -7.30
CA GLU A 16 -0.41 -17.93 -8.48
C GLU A 16 -1.34 -18.32 -9.62
N LEU A 17 -1.46 -19.61 -9.93
CA LEU A 17 -2.40 -20.10 -10.94
C LEU A 17 -3.85 -19.77 -10.56
N SER A 18 -4.20 -19.87 -9.27
CA SER A 18 -5.54 -19.48 -8.81
C SER A 18 -5.86 -18.02 -9.11
N LEU A 19 -4.88 -17.13 -9.02
CA LEU A 19 -5.05 -15.72 -9.39
C LEU A 19 -5.17 -15.58 -10.92
N GLU A 20 -4.29 -16.24 -11.67
CA GLU A 20 -4.27 -16.18 -13.14
C GLU A 20 -5.60 -16.63 -13.76
N TYR A 21 -6.18 -17.72 -13.24
CA TYR A 21 -7.49 -18.22 -13.67
C TYR A 21 -8.69 -17.49 -13.02
N GLY A 22 -8.44 -16.50 -12.16
CA GLY A 22 -9.48 -15.69 -11.53
C GLY A 22 -10.29 -16.42 -10.44
N TYR A 23 -9.78 -17.53 -9.89
CA TYR A 23 -10.38 -18.22 -8.74
C TYR A 23 -10.17 -17.47 -7.43
N ILE A 24 -9.13 -16.66 -7.35
CA ILE A 24 -8.86 -15.77 -6.22
C ILE A 24 -8.54 -14.36 -6.70
N THR A 25 -8.73 -13.41 -5.81
CA THR A 25 -8.37 -12.01 -5.96
C THR A 25 -6.91 -11.75 -5.55
N ILE A 26 -6.39 -10.58 -5.91
CA ILE A 26 -5.06 -10.13 -5.47
C ILE A 26 -4.96 -10.00 -3.94
N PHE A 27 -6.07 -9.69 -3.25
CA PHE A 27 -6.10 -9.65 -1.79
C PHE A 27 -5.88 -11.05 -1.21
N GLU A 28 -6.57 -12.06 -1.74
CA GLU A 28 -6.40 -13.45 -1.34
C GLU A 28 -5.00 -13.98 -1.68
N LEU A 29 -4.40 -13.57 -2.81
CA LEU A 29 -2.99 -13.84 -3.12
C LEU A 29 -2.08 -13.31 -2.00
N ILE A 30 -2.24 -12.04 -1.63
CA ILE A 30 -1.42 -11.40 -0.59
C ILE A 30 -1.59 -12.14 0.75
N GLN A 31 -2.82 -12.48 1.13
CA GLN A 31 -3.07 -13.23 2.37
C GLN A 31 -2.40 -14.61 2.34
N ARG A 32 -2.50 -15.34 1.24
CA ARG A 32 -1.83 -16.64 1.08
C ARG A 32 -0.32 -16.51 1.13
N TYR A 33 0.27 -15.45 0.58
CA TYR A 33 1.69 -15.16 0.73
C TYR A 33 2.08 -14.82 2.16
N LYS A 34 1.28 -14.03 2.88
CA LYS A 34 1.49 -13.77 4.31
C LYS A 34 1.48 -15.07 5.11
N THR A 35 0.48 -15.93 4.89
CA THR A 35 0.40 -17.25 5.51
C THR A 35 1.59 -18.14 5.14
N ALA A 36 2.03 -18.14 3.89
CA ALA A 36 3.20 -18.91 3.49
C ALA A 36 4.47 -18.46 4.23
N VAL A 37 4.62 -17.15 4.48
CA VAL A 37 5.75 -16.59 5.25
C VAL A 37 5.73 -17.03 6.71
N THR A 38 4.57 -17.29 7.32
CA THR A 38 4.49 -17.80 8.71
C THR A 38 4.75 -19.29 8.81
N LEU A 39 4.50 -20.04 7.75
CA LEU A 39 4.67 -21.49 7.71
C LEU A 39 6.08 -21.95 7.33
N ILE A 40 7.00 -21.01 7.14
CA ILE A 40 8.41 -21.24 6.80
C ILE A 40 9.32 -20.66 7.88
N ASP A 41 10.40 -21.37 8.20
CA ASP A 41 11.44 -20.88 9.11
C ASP A 41 12.01 -19.52 8.68
N LYS A 42 12.28 -18.66 9.67
CA LYS A 42 12.83 -17.30 9.45
C LYS A 42 14.12 -17.31 8.65
N ASP A 43 14.96 -18.33 8.85
CA ASP A 43 16.27 -18.49 8.19
C ASP A 43 16.19 -19.22 6.84
N ASN A 44 15.01 -19.70 6.43
CA ASN A 44 14.87 -20.43 5.19
C ASN A 44 14.94 -19.47 3.98
N PRO A 45 15.80 -19.75 2.98
CA PRO A 45 15.99 -18.86 1.83
C PRO A 45 14.72 -18.63 1.01
N LEU A 46 13.75 -19.55 1.04
CA LEU A 46 12.46 -19.43 0.35
C LEU A 46 11.60 -18.30 0.93
N ARG A 47 11.78 -17.95 2.21
CA ARG A 47 11.08 -16.83 2.84
C ARG A 47 11.36 -15.51 2.12
N ASN A 48 12.61 -15.30 1.70
CA ASN A 48 13.02 -14.11 0.95
C ASN A 48 12.36 -14.03 -0.43
N MET A 49 12.05 -15.17 -1.04
CA MET A 49 11.33 -15.22 -2.32
C MET A 49 9.93 -14.63 -2.17
N ILE A 50 9.18 -15.04 -1.15
CA ILE A 50 7.81 -14.55 -0.92
C ILE A 50 7.80 -13.10 -0.44
N ILE A 51 8.75 -12.73 0.41
CA ILE A 51 8.96 -11.33 0.83
C ILE A 51 9.13 -10.41 -0.39
N ARG A 52 9.91 -10.82 -1.40
CA ARG A 52 10.07 -10.05 -2.65
C ARG A 52 8.76 -9.95 -3.42
N ARG A 53 7.98 -11.02 -3.50
CA ARG A 53 6.66 -11.03 -4.15
C ARG A 53 5.65 -10.14 -3.42
N LEU A 54 5.59 -10.21 -2.09
CA LEU A 54 4.80 -9.31 -1.25
C LEU A 54 5.18 -7.84 -1.47
N THR A 55 6.48 -7.56 -1.52
CA THR A 55 7.00 -6.21 -1.80
C THR A 55 6.60 -5.73 -3.20
N TYR A 56 6.64 -6.61 -4.20
CA TYR A 56 6.16 -6.30 -5.56
C TYR A 56 4.68 -5.91 -5.58
N HIS A 57 3.87 -6.54 -4.72
CA HIS A 57 2.46 -6.19 -4.53
C HIS A 57 2.21 -5.02 -3.56
N GLY A 58 3.26 -4.29 -3.17
CA GLY A 58 3.13 -3.08 -2.36
C GLY A 58 2.91 -3.32 -0.86
N VAL A 59 3.14 -4.54 -0.37
CA VAL A 59 3.03 -4.85 1.06
C VAL A 59 4.28 -4.36 1.80
N ASP A 60 4.09 -3.56 2.86
CA ASP A 60 5.17 -3.09 3.72
C ASP A 60 5.65 -4.23 4.65
N LEU A 61 6.92 -4.60 4.51
CA LEU A 61 7.53 -5.66 5.32
C LEU A 61 7.56 -5.32 6.81
N LYS A 62 7.58 -4.02 7.17
CA LYS A 62 7.55 -3.59 8.57
C LYS A 62 6.18 -3.80 9.23
N SER A 63 5.11 -3.91 8.45
CA SER A 63 3.79 -4.24 8.98
C SER A 63 3.60 -5.76 9.14
N LEU A 64 4.31 -6.57 8.35
CA LEU A 64 4.29 -8.03 8.48
C LEU A 64 4.82 -8.49 9.84
N ASP A 65 5.97 -7.98 10.29
CA ASP A 65 6.52 -8.41 11.59
C ASP A 65 5.58 -8.07 12.76
N LYS A 66 4.87 -6.94 12.69
CA LYS A 66 3.86 -6.56 13.70
C LYS A 66 2.58 -7.38 13.64
N GLU A 67 2.12 -7.74 12.43
CA GLU A 67 0.95 -8.61 12.26
C GLU A 67 1.22 -10.04 12.77
N PHE A 68 2.47 -10.52 12.66
CA PHE A 68 2.87 -11.84 13.13
C PHE A 68 3.19 -11.89 14.64
N GLU A 69 3.58 -10.78 15.26
CA GLU A 69 3.72 -10.69 16.72
C GLU A 69 2.37 -10.69 17.46
N PHE A 70 1.28 -10.29 16.80
CA PHE A 70 -0.04 -10.20 17.43
C PHE A 70 -0.70 -11.58 17.63
N ASP A 71 -0.32 -12.59 16.84
CA ASP A 71 -0.89 -13.95 16.89
C ASP A 71 -0.21 -14.87 17.93
N GLU A 72 0.91 -14.44 18.52
CA GLU A 72 1.64 -15.23 19.54
C GLU A 72 1.14 -14.96 20.98
N LEU A 73 0.23 -14.00 21.17
CA LEU A 73 -0.25 -13.57 22.49
C LEU A 73 -1.50 -14.30 23.02
N ASP A 74 -2.15 -15.16 22.23
CA ASP A 74 -3.35 -15.89 22.68
C ASP A 74 -3.06 -17.29 23.26
N ARG A 75 -1.80 -17.57 23.63
CA ARG A 75 -1.38 -18.87 24.21
C ARG A 75 -0.70 -18.85 25.57
N SER A 76 -0.63 -17.72 26.27
CA SER A 76 -0.22 -17.74 27.68
C SER A 76 -0.91 -16.66 28.50
N SER A 77 -2.12 -16.97 28.97
CA SER A 77 -2.65 -16.36 30.17
C SER A 77 -1.92 -16.92 31.39
N SER A 78 -1.07 -16.13 32.05
CA SER A 78 -0.95 -16.06 33.52
C SER A 78 0.26 -15.23 33.96
N GLU A 79 0.03 -14.38 34.97
CA GLU A 79 0.99 -13.79 35.92
C GLU A 79 1.55 -12.38 35.67
N GLN A 80 0.80 -11.42 36.24
CA GLN A 80 1.21 -10.44 37.26
C GLN A 80 2.38 -9.44 37.05
N LYS A 81 1.97 -8.18 37.25
CA LYS A 81 2.56 -7.10 38.08
C LYS A 81 3.70 -6.24 37.50
N GLY A 82 3.41 -4.93 37.43
CA GLY A 82 4.10 -3.96 38.28
C GLY A 82 4.75 -2.74 37.60
N LEU A 83 4.12 -1.58 37.83
CA LEU A 83 4.68 -0.26 38.19
C LEU A 83 5.64 0.50 37.24
N GLU A 84 5.21 1.75 36.94
CA GLU A 84 5.92 3.06 37.03
C GLU A 84 7.27 3.24 36.29
N GLN A 85 7.69 4.38 35.74
CA GLN A 85 7.19 5.75 35.56
C GLN A 85 8.17 6.43 34.55
N GLU A 86 7.71 7.53 33.96
CA GLU A 86 8.44 8.74 33.50
C GLU A 86 9.80 8.65 32.76
N GLY A 87 9.84 9.39 31.64
CA GLY A 87 10.78 10.52 31.59
C GLY A 87 11.79 10.58 30.45
N THR A 88 11.57 11.61 29.62
CA THR A 88 12.57 12.52 29.03
C THR A 88 13.05 12.31 27.59
N GLU A 89 12.85 13.40 26.86
CA GLU A 89 13.32 13.78 25.53
C GLU A 89 14.84 13.71 25.39
N GLN A 90 15.34 13.36 24.20
CA GLN A 90 16.21 14.27 23.43
C GLN A 90 16.52 13.78 22.01
N GLU A 91 16.74 14.79 21.19
CA GLU A 91 16.91 14.82 19.74
C GLU A 91 18.13 14.03 19.23
N GLY A 92 17.99 13.50 18.02
CA GLY A 92 19.09 12.87 17.27
C GLY A 92 18.81 12.90 15.77
N LEU A 93 19.07 14.05 15.16
CA LEU A 93 19.18 14.23 13.72
C LEU A 93 20.12 13.19 13.09
N ALA A 94 19.59 12.28 12.29
CA ALA A 94 20.35 11.52 11.32
C ALA A 94 19.60 11.47 9.99
N GLN A 95 19.97 12.40 9.11
CA GLN A 95 19.67 12.34 7.69
C GLN A 95 20.29 11.06 7.11
N VAL A 96 19.48 10.03 6.87
CA VAL A 96 19.88 8.93 5.99
C VAL A 96 19.21 9.18 4.64
N GLY A 97 19.93 9.90 3.80
CA GLY A 97 19.61 10.06 2.39
C GLY A 97 19.69 8.72 1.67
N LEU A 98 18.55 8.04 1.56
CA LEU A 98 18.39 6.98 0.58
C LEU A 98 18.20 7.65 -0.79
N LYS A 99 19.31 7.79 -1.52
CA LYS A 99 19.30 8.01 -2.97
C LYS A 99 18.50 6.86 -3.61
N LYS A 100 17.23 7.11 -3.94
CA LYS A 100 16.45 6.21 -4.79
C LYS A 100 17.03 6.27 -6.19
N LYS A 101 17.38 5.11 -6.73
CA LYS A 101 17.67 4.90 -8.15
C LYS A 101 16.57 5.54 -8.99
N ASP A 102 16.99 6.27 -10.01
CA ASP A 102 16.16 6.83 -11.08
C ASP A 102 15.36 5.72 -11.76
N ASN A 103 14.13 5.47 -11.29
CA ASN A 103 13.08 4.87 -12.10
C ASN A 103 12.33 6.04 -12.77
N ASP A 104 12.99 6.59 -13.79
CA ASP A 104 12.54 7.75 -14.55
C ASP A 104 11.10 7.55 -15.09
N LYS A 105 10.20 8.48 -14.73
CA LYS A 105 8.93 8.85 -15.38
C LYS A 105 7.57 8.28 -14.93
N LEU A 106 7.43 7.51 -13.85
CA LEU A 106 6.08 7.02 -13.42
C LEU A 106 5.48 7.69 -12.17
N ASP A 107 6.29 8.45 -11.44
CA ASP A 107 5.86 9.15 -10.23
C ASP A 107 5.64 10.64 -10.54
N LEU A 108 4.48 11.18 -10.16
CA LEU A 108 4.17 12.60 -10.23
C LEU A 108 4.07 13.19 -8.85
N ILE A 109 4.88 14.22 -8.59
CA ILE A 109 4.88 14.92 -7.31
C ILE A 109 4.11 16.23 -7.42
N ARG A 110 3.18 16.48 -6.50
CA ARG A 110 2.44 17.75 -6.36
C ARG A 110 2.35 18.18 -4.91
N ALA A 111 2.74 19.41 -4.64
CA ALA A 111 2.61 20.01 -3.31
C ALA A 111 1.31 20.78 -3.19
N SER A 112 0.63 20.61 -2.06
CA SER A 112 -0.38 21.53 -1.54
C SER A 112 0.26 22.43 -0.48
N GLY A 113 -0.54 23.30 0.15
CA GLY A 113 -0.09 24.08 1.31
C GLY A 113 0.22 23.23 2.55
N LYS A 114 -0.24 21.97 2.60
CA LYS A 114 -0.13 21.10 3.77
C LYS A 114 0.72 19.86 3.55
N TYR A 115 0.73 19.34 2.32
CA TYR A 115 1.29 18.03 2.02
C TYR A 115 2.04 18.04 0.68
N LYS A 116 2.95 17.09 0.52
CA LYS A 116 3.60 16.79 -0.75
C LYS A 116 3.12 15.41 -1.17
N TRP A 117 2.35 15.35 -2.26
CA TRP A 117 1.74 14.13 -2.76
C TRP A 117 2.59 13.51 -3.86
N ASN A 118 2.77 12.20 -3.81
CA ASN A 118 3.34 11.37 -4.86
C ASN A 118 2.24 10.48 -5.45
N PHE A 119 1.98 10.62 -6.74
CA PHE A 119 1.03 9.82 -7.50
C PHE A 119 1.79 8.85 -8.38
N ARG A 120 1.51 7.56 -8.24
CA ARG A 120 2.21 6.50 -8.99
C ARG A 120 1.28 5.89 -10.02
N ALA A 121 1.73 5.85 -11.27
CA ALA A 121 0.95 5.25 -12.35
C ALA A 121 0.84 3.71 -12.26
N GLY A 122 1.78 3.06 -11.58
CA GLY A 122 1.82 1.60 -11.41
C GLY A 122 1.48 1.15 -10.00
N ASP A 123 0.69 1.93 -9.26
CA ASP A 123 0.35 1.59 -7.88
C ASP A 123 -0.58 0.37 -7.83
N PRO A 124 -0.20 -0.73 -7.14
CA PRO A 124 -1.08 -1.87 -6.94
C PRO A 124 -2.14 -1.63 -5.86
N ASP A 125 -2.04 -0.55 -5.09
CA ASP A 125 -3.02 -0.21 -4.07
C ASP A 125 -4.23 0.54 -4.67
N PHE A 126 -5.43 0.19 -4.21
CA PHE A 126 -6.68 0.83 -4.63
C PHE A 126 -7.20 1.85 -3.63
N PHE A 127 -6.70 1.85 -2.40
CA PHE A 127 -7.23 2.66 -1.32
C PHE A 127 -6.56 4.03 -1.23
N PRO A 128 -7.29 5.14 -0.99
CA PRO A 128 -8.75 5.25 -0.91
C PRO A 128 -9.44 5.33 -2.28
N SER A 129 -8.68 5.50 -3.37
CA SER A 129 -9.19 5.51 -4.75
C SER A 129 -8.07 5.20 -5.75
N ILE A 130 -8.42 5.03 -7.02
CA ILE A 130 -7.45 4.91 -8.13
C ILE A 130 -7.69 6.06 -9.11
N PRO A 131 -6.72 6.98 -9.30
CA PRO A 131 -5.48 7.09 -8.53
C PRO A 131 -5.73 7.55 -7.08
N HIS A 132 -4.70 7.43 -6.25
CA HIS A 132 -4.58 8.12 -4.97
C HIS A 132 -3.19 8.74 -4.82
N GLY A 133 -3.06 9.71 -3.92
CA GLY A 133 -1.78 10.35 -3.61
C GLY A 133 -1.19 9.81 -2.32
N HIS A 134 0.09 9.46 -2.32
CA HIS A 134 0.86 9.14 -1.11
C HIS A 134 1.53 10.39 -0.58
N ASN A 135 1.43 10.66 0.71
CA ASN A 135 2.23 11.73 1.28
C ASN A 135 3.73 11.35 1.26
N TYR A 136 4.55 12.28 0.78
CA TYR A 136 5.99 12.09 0.58
C TYR A 136 6.75 11.87 1.89
N MET A 137 6.29 12.48 2.99
CA MET A 137 6.91 12.39 4.33
C MET A 137 6.36 11.22 5.15
N ASN A 138 5.09 10.84 4.95
CA ASN A 138 4.45 9.74 5.66
C ASN A 138 3.54 8.96 4.71
N ILE A 139 4.01 7.79 4.26
CA ILE A 139 3.28 6.93 3.31
C ILE A 139 1.92 6.44 3.83
N ASN A 140 1.69 6.48 5.15
CA ASN A 140 0.41 6.10 5.75
C ASN A 140 -0.67 7.18 5.54
N ILE A 141 -0.28 8.38 5.11
CA ILE A 141 -1.23 9.44 4.78
C ILE A 141 -1.51 9.39 3.28
N LYS A 142 -2.78 9.14 2.92
CA LYS A 142 -3.24 9.01 1.53
C LYS A 142 -4.33 10.02 1.19
N LEU A 143 -4.32 10.49 -0.06
CA LEU A 143 -5.32 11.40 -0.62
C LEU A 143 -6.23 10.67 -1.59
N ASP A 144 -7.56 10.82 -1.43
CA ASP A 144 -8.55 10.59 -2.49
C ASP A 144 -8.66 11.87 -3.34
N PRO A 145 -8.06 11.94 -4.54
CA PRO A 145 -8.11 13.14 -5.38
C PRO A 145 -9.49 13.44 -5.94
N TYR A 146 -10.43 12.49 -5.94
CA TYR A 146 -11.80 12.74 -6.44
C TYR A 146 -12.62 13.53 -5.42
N ARG A 147 -12.45 13.22 -4.13
CA ARG A 147 -13.20 13.86 -3.03
C ARG A 147 -12.39 14.93 -2.29
N GLY A 148 -11.06 14.91 -2.44
CA GLY A 148 -10.14 15.74 -1.66
C GLY A 148 -9.96 15.24 -0.23
N GLU A 149 -10.43 14.03 0.10
CA GLU A 149 -10.37 13.47 1.45
C GLU A 149 -8.99 12.88 1.72
N VAL A 150 -8.48 13.12 2.93
CA VAL A 150 -7.17 12.61 3.36
C VAL A 150 -7.41 11.55 4.44
N PHE A 151 -6.69 10.44 4.36
CA PHE A 151 -6.80 9.32 5.29
C PHE A 151 -5.45 9.01 5.91
N ASP A 152 -5.45 8.72 7.21
CA ASP A 152 -4.38 8.02 7.89
C ASP A 152 -4.77 6.54 7.93
N ILE A 153 -4.14 5.73 7.07
CA ILE A 153 -4.44 4.30 6.96
C ILE A 153 -3.94 3.49 8.14
N LEU A 154 -2.93 3.98 8.88
CA LEU A 154 -2.41 3.25 10.04
C LEU A 154 -3.44 3.22 11.17
N HIS A 155 -4.21 4.31 11.32
CA HIS A 155 -5.21 4.48 12.36
C HIS A 155 -6.65 4.40 11.84
N ASP A 156 -6.83 3.97 10.58
CA ASP A 156 -8.11 3.92 9.87
C ASP A 156 -8.98 5.18 10.07
N LYS A 157 -8.36 6.35 9.90
CA LYS A 157 -8.98 7.64 10.24
C LYS A 157 -8.95 8.61 9.07
N GLN A 158 -10.11 9.18 8.76
CA GLN A 158 -10.18 10.35 7.89
C GLN A 158 -9.61 11.59 8.61
N LEU A 159 -8.63 12.23 7.99
CA LEU A 159 -8.05 13.50 8.40
C LEU A 159 -8.77 14.68 7.73
N LYS A 160 -8.28 15.90 7.99
CA LYS A 160 -8.76 17.10 7.29
C LYS A 160 -8.45 17.02 5.80
N SER A 161 -9.50 17.19 4.99
CA SER A 161 -9.45 17.27 3.53
C SER A 161 -8.48 18.33 3.02
N GLU A 162 -8.01 18.12 1.79
CA GLU A 162 -7.27 19.11 1.01
C GLU A 162 -8.15 20.28 0.59
N ASP A 163 -7.50 21.41 0.32
CA ASP A 163 -8.21 22.60 -0.13
C ASP A 163 -8.88 22.36 -1.50
N ARG A 164 -10.13 22.81 -1.63
CA ARG A 164 -10.87 22.70 -2.90
C ARG A 164 -10.11 23.32 -4.07
N LYS A 165 -9.38 24.41 -3.83
CA LYS A 165 -8.56 25.07 -4.86
C LYS A 165 -7.45 24.15 -5.35
N PHE A 166 -6.77 23.45 -4.45
CA PHE A 166 -5.74 22.46 -4.79
C PHE A 166 -6.33 21.32 -5.62
N ILE A 167 -7.46 20.74 -5.21
CA ILE A 167 -8.11 19.65 -5.97
C ILE A 167 -8.53 20.08 -7.38
N ILE A 168 -9.02 21.31 -7.54
CA ILE A 168 -9.34 21.86 -8.86
C ILE A 168 -8.08 22.00 -9.72
N GLN A 169 -7.01 22.58 -9.16
CA GLN A 169 -5.74 22.74 -9.86
C GLN A 169 -5.15 21.38 -10.26
N LEU A 170 -5.22 20.39 -9.37
CA LEU A 170 -4.77 19.02 -9.62
C LEU A 170 -5.52 18.40 -10.81
N TRP A 171 -6.85 18.50 -10.88
CA TRP A 171 -7.61 17.95 -12.02
C TRP A 171 -7.51 18.78 -13.31
N ASN A 172 -7.02 20.01 -13.24
CA ASN A 172 -6.73 20.86 -14.39
C ASN A 172 -5.35 20.58 -15.01
N ASP A 173 -4.45 20.01 -14.22
CA ASP A 173 -3.09 19.65 -14.62
C ASP A 173 -3.09 18.44 -15.58
N ASP A 174 -2.54 18.63 -16.78
CA ASP A 174 -2.51 17.59 -17.81
C ASP A 174 -1.58 16.43 -17.48
N GLU A 175 -0.49 16.66 -16.75
CA GLU A 175 0.42 15.60 -16.31
C GLU A 175 -0.27 14.69 -15.30
N PHE A 176 -0.97 15.27 -14.32
CA PHE A 176 -1.76 14.50 -13.36
C PHE A 176 -2.85 13.68 -14.05
N ARG A 177 -3.53 14.26 -15.05
CA ARG A 177 -4.56 13.55 -15.81
C ARG A 177 -3.98 12.39 -16.61
N ASP A 178 -2.75 12.51 -17.12
CA ASP A 178 -2.07 11.41 -17.80
C ASP A 178 -1.70 10.29 -16.81
N VAL A 179 -1.12 10.64 -15.66
CA VAL A 179 -0.85 9.67 -14.58
C VAL A 179 -2.11 8.99 -14.09
N ALA A 180 -3.21 9.73 -13.92
CA ALA A 180 -4.49 9.17 -13.52
C ALA A 180 -5.02 8.13 -14.53
N ARG A 181 -4.93 8.42 -15.83
CA ARG A 181 -5.31 7.45 -16.88
C ARG A 181 -4.44 6.21 -16.84
N LYS A 182 -3.12 6.39 -16.67
CA LYS A 182 -2.17 5.27 -16.58
C LYS A 182 -2.45 4.41 -15.35
N ALA A 183 -2.68 5.01 -14.17
CA ALA A 183 -3.04 4.31 -12.95
C ALA A 183 -4.33 3.50 -13.11
N ILE A 184 -5.39 4.12 -13.65
CA ILE A 184 -6.66 3.45 -13.90
C ILE A 184 -6.48 2.26 -14.86
N ASN A 185 -5.79 2.47 -15.98
CA ASN A 185 -5.58 1.42 -16.97
C ASN A 185 -4.68 0.31 -16.44
N HIS A 186 -3.61 0.64 -15.72
CA HIS A 186 -2.71 -0.31 -15.09
C HIS A 186 -3.48 -1.18 -14.10
N TYR A 187 -4.26 -0.57 -13.20
CA TYR A 187 -5.02 -1.30 -12.21
C TYR A 187 -6.08 -2.20 -12.87
N ALA A 188 -6.84 -1.66 -13.83
CA ALA A 188 -7.88 -2.40 -14.55
C ALA A 188 -7.36 -3.52 -15.45
N THR A 189 -6.09 -3.48 -15.87
CA THR A 189 -5.56 -4.46 -16.84
C THR A 189 -4.62 -5.46 -16.17
N ASN A 190 -3.75 -4.97 -15.28
CA ASN A 190 -2.62 -5.73 -14.75
C ASN A 190 -2.78 -6.13 -13.27
N VAL A 191 -3.61 -5.42 -12.50
CA VAL A 191 -3.74 -5.66 -11.06
C VAL A 191 -5.03 -6.41 -10.73
N ASN A 192 -6.17 -5.88 -11.18
CA ASN A 192 -7.48 -6.49 -10.92
C ASN A 192 -8.50 -6.14 -12.03
N PRO A 193 -8.59 -6.95 -13.10
CA PRO A 193 -9.56 -6.76 -14.17
C PRO A 193 -11.03 -6.84 -13.74
N GLY A 194 -11.31 -7.55 -12.63
CA GLY A 194 -12.64 -7.68 -12.04
C GLY A 194 -12.99 -6.61 -11.01
N PHE A 195 -12.19 -5.54 -10.88
CA PHE A 195 -12.39 -4.55 -9.83
C PHE A 195 -13.77 -3.86 -9.93
N ALA A 196 -14.51 -3.86 -8.83
CA ALA A 196 -15.82 -3.21 -8.73
C ALA A 196 -15.66 -1.69 -8.58
N TRP A 197 -15.59 -0.99 -9.71
CA TRP A 197 -15.44 0.47 -9.74
C TRP A 197 -16.66 1.18 -9.13
N ARG A 198 -16.42 2.25 -8.36
CA ARG A 198 -17.46 3.10 -7.74
C ARG A 198 -18.38 3.79 -8.77
N VAL A 199 -17.97 3.86 -10.03
CA VAL A 199 -18.70 4.53 -11.11
C VAL A 199 -18.73 3.64 -12.36
N PRO A 200 -19.81 3.68 -13.16
CA PRO A 200 -19.93 2.83 -14.35
C PRO A 200 -18.85 3.09 -15.42
N ASN A 201 -18.45 4.34 -15.60
CA ASN A 201 -17.40 4.73 -16.57
C ASN A 201 -16.16 5.24 -15.84
N TYR A 202 -15.42 4.31 -15.25
CA TYR A 202 -14.24 4.61 -14.45
C TYR A 202 -13.09 5.28 -15.23
N LYS A 203 -13.05 5.12 -16.56
CA LYS A 203 -12.06 5.78 -17.42
C LYS A 203 -12.34 7.27 -17.62
N ARG A 204 -13.55 7.74 -17.28
CA ARG A 204 -13.93 9.14 -17.40
C ARG A 204 -13.41 9.97 -16.22
N LEU A 205 -12.36 10.74 -16.47
CA LEU A 205 -11.81 11.66 -15.47
C LEU A 205 -12.74 12.86 -15.19
N PRO A 206 -12.63 13.48 -14.00
CA PRO A 206 -13.25 14.76 -13.70
C PRO A 206 -12.99 15.83 -14.77
N ARG A 207 -14.00 16.66 -15.03
CA ARG A 207 -13.90 17.79 -15.97
C ARG A 207 -12.96 18.85 -15.40
N LYS A 208 -12.14 19.45 -16.27
CA LYS A 208 -11.41 20.67 -15.94
C LYS A 208 -12.41 21.77 -15.54
N ARG A 209 -12.05 22.59 -14.56
CA ARG A 209 -12.88 23.71 -14.06
C ARG A 209 -12.13 25.02 -14.23
N ARG A 210 -12.85 26.13 -14.37
CA ARG A 210 -12.23 27.46 -14.30
C ARG A 210 -11.74 27.70 -12.86
N VAL A 211 -10.53 28.23 -12.72
CA VAL A 211 -9.90 28.60 -11.45
C VAL A 211 -10.21 30.05 -11.14
#